data_AF-A0A437UBW1-F1
#
_entry.id   AF-A0A437UBW1-F1
#
_cell.length_a   1.000
_cell.length_b   1.000
_cell.length_c   1.000
_cell.angle_alpha   90.00
_cell.angle_beta   90.00
_cell.angle_gamma   90.00
#
_symmetry.space_group_name_H-M   'P 1'
#
loop_
_entity.id
_entity.type
_entity.pdbx_description
1 polymer ?
#
loop_
_entity_poly.entity_id
_entity_poly.type
_entity_poly.pdbx_seq_one_letter_code
_entity_poly.pdbx_strand_id
1 'polypeptide(L)'
;MKDLKIIFTDKSHISFYPPMRFYEYHIECLENLDKEFIKKMITKEEPFFLNVDFLSDLKASIENRIDYLVQHPDFDPFKKELLKRDKEEYGNYPFEWKSVQYYLYPRMGFEIDREIDKCYLLNKLLENQINANKPLEFMFEKMNTKS
;
A
#
# COMPACT_ATOMS: atom_id res chain seq x y z
N MET A 1 -2.37 -18.51 -11.14
CA MET A 1 -2.58 -17.13 -10.62
C MET A 1 -2.53 -16.17 -11.81
N LYS A 2 -3.48 -15.23 -11.92
CA LYS A 2 -3.36 -14.13 -12.90
C LYS A 2 -2.16 -13.25 -12.51
N ASP A 3 -1.42 -12.74 -13.49
CA ASP A 3 -0.31 -11.83 -13.20
C ASP A 3 -0.84 -10.53 -12.59
N LEU A 4 -0.20 -10.10 -11.50
CA LEU A 4 -0.56 -8.86 -10.81
C LEU A 4 -0.09 -7.69 -11.67
N LYS A 5 -0.94 -6.68 -11.80
CA LYS A 5 -0.59 -5.43 -12.46
C LYS A 5 -0.97 -4.26 -11.58
N ILE A 6 -0.18 -3.21 -11.65
CA ILE A 6 -0.49 -1.92 -11.07
C ILE A 6 -1.01 -1.03 -12.19
N ILE A 7 -2.18 -0.44 -12.00
CA ILE A 7 -2.85 0.39 -13.00
C ILE A 7 -2.98 1.81 -12.43
N PHE A 8 -2.29 2.75 -13.05
CA PHE A 8 -2.50 4.17 -12.80
C PHE A 8 -3.78 4.62 -13.51
N THR A 9 -4.75 5.09 -12.74
CA THR A 9 -5.99 5.69 -13.28
C THR A 9 -5.77 7.18 -13.59
N ASP A 10 -4.88 7.83 -12.86
CA ASP A 10 -4.30 9.14 -13.19
C ASP A 10 -2.89 9.28 -12.58
N LYS A 11 -2.34 10.50 -12.61
CA LYS A 11 -1.00 10.82 -12.08
C LYS A 11 -0.87 10.76 -10.56
N SER A 12 -1.94 10.48 -9.83
CA SER A 12 -2.02 10.46 -8.36
C SER A 12 -2.67 9.19 -7.80
N HIS A 13 -3.44 8.46 -8.61
CA HIS A 13 -4.23 7.32 -8.18
C HIS A 13 -3.74 6.02 -8.82
N ILE A 14 -3.59 5.01 -7.96
CA ILE A 14 -3.14 3.67 -8.31
C ILE A 14 -4.22 2.66 -7.95
N SER A 15 -4.47 1.72 -8.86
CA SER A 15 -5.33 0.55 -8.68
C SER A 15 -4.55 -0.74 -9.02
N PHE A 16 -5.09 -1.90 -8.64
CA PHE A 16 -4.45 -3.21 -8.86
C PHE A 16 -5.32 -4.12 -9.71
N TYR A 17 -4.70 -4.93 -10.57
CA TYR A 17 -5.38 -5.99 -11.31
C TYR A 17 -4.79 -7.37 -10.98
N PRO A 18 -5.62 -8.39 -10.67
CA PRO A 18 -7.08 -8.33 -10.51
C PRO A 18 -7.49 -7.37 -9.37
N PRO A 19 -8.67 -6.72 -9.47
CA PRO A 19 -9.13 -5.76 -8.48
C PRO A 19 -9.24 -6.44 -7.13
N MET A 20 -8.31 -6.11 -6.23
CA MET A 20 -8.44 -6.46 -4.82
C MET A 20 -9.42 -5.47 -4.20
N ARG A 21 -10.28 -5.95 -3.30
CA ARG A 21 -11.27 -5.12 -2.62
C ARG A 21 -10.55 -3.96 -1.90
N PHE A 22 -10.69 -2.75 -2.45
CA PHE A 22 -10.35 -1.43 -1.91
C PHE A 22 -8.85 -1.02 -1.89
N TYR A 23 -8.55 0.06 -2.62
CA TYR A 23 -8.17 1.41 -2.18
C TYR A 23 -7.36 2.07 -3.30
N GLU A 24 -7.64 3.34 -3.58
CA GLU A 24 -6.70 4.15 -4.35
C GLU A 24 -5.47 4.41 -3.46
N TYR A 25 -4.30 4.01 -3.94
CA TYR A 25 -3.05 4.24 -3.24
C TYR A 25 -2.46 5.58 -3.69
N HIS A 26 -2.05 6.40 -2.74
CA HIS A 26 -1.33 7.63 -3.04
C HIS A 26 0.14 7.30 -3.31
N ILE A 27 0.69 7.93 -4.34
CA ILE A 27 2.10 7.83 -4.76
C ILE A 27 3.08 8.18 -3.63
N GLU A 28 2.62 8.83 -2.57
CA GLU A 28 3.41 9.22 -1.40
C GLU A 28 4.08 8.03 -0.69
N CYS A 29 3.54 6.81 -0.82
CA CYS A 29 4.23 5.61 -0.31
C CYS A 29 5.51 5.24 -1.11
N LEU A 30 5.69 5.83 -2.30
CA LEU A 30 6.87 5.65 -3.15
C LEU A 30 7.98 6.69 -2.83
N GLU A 31 7.86 7.44 -1.74
CA GLU A 31 8.68 8.64 -1.53
C GLU A 31 10.19 8.39 -1.42
N ASN A 32 10.59 7.15 -1.13
CA ASN A 32 11.99 6.74 -0.99
C ASN A 32 12.54 6.00 -2.21
N LEU A 33 11.74 5.81 -3.26
CA LEU A 33 12.22 5.24 -4.52
C LEU A 33 12.94 6.29 -5.36
N ASP A 34 13.61 5.84 -6.42
CA ASP A 34 14.05 6.69 -7.52
C ASP A 34 12.83 7.39 -8.14
N LYS A 35 12.42 8.48 -7.48
CA LYS A 35 11.27 9.31 -7.79
C LYS A 35 11.38 9.79 -9.23
N GLU A 36 12.58 10.03 -9.72
CA GLU A 36 12.79 10.53 -11.07
C GLU A 36 12.48 9.47 -12.10
N PHE A 37 12.95 8.23 -11.92
CA PHE A 37 12.61 7.13 -12.82
C PHE A 37 11.10 6.88 -12.86
N ILE A 38 10.46 6.69 -11.69
CA ILE A 38 9.02 6.42 -11.64
C ILE A 38 8.21 7.61 -12.15
N LYS A 39 8.52 8.84 -11.74
CA LYS A 39 7.82 10.04 -12.26
C LYS A 39 7.98 10.17 -13.76
N LYS A 40 9.16 9.86 -14.31
CA LYS A 40 9.39 9.89 -15.76
C LYS A 40 8.53 8.86 -16.48
N MET A 41 8.43 7.64 -15.95
CA MET A 41 7.56 6.61 -16.53
C MET A 41 6.07 6.97 -16.41
N ILE A 42 5.65 7.52 -15.26
CA ILE A 42 4.30 8.05 -15.05
C ILE A 42 3.99 9.20 -16.00
N THR A 43 4.92 10.12 -16.21
CA THR A 43 4.74 11.26 -17.11
C THR A 43 4.60 10.83 -18.56
N LYS A 44 5.23 9.72 -18.94
CA LYS A 44 5.14 9.14 -20.29
C LYS A 44 3.87 8.35 -20.53
N GLU A 45 3.16 7.94 -19.47
CA GLU A 45 1.97 7.08 -19.56
C GLU A 45 2.21 5.77 -20.34
N GLU A 46 3.46 5.29 -20.33
CA GLU A 46 3.90 4.07 -21.01
C GLU A 46 3.98 2.91 -19.99
N PRO A 47 3.48 1.70 -20.34
CA PRO A 47 3.65 0.53 -19.49
C PRO A 47 5.12 0.24 -19.22
N PHE A 48 5.44 -0.17 -17.99
CA PHE A 48 6.79 -0.53 -17.59
C PHE A 48 6.81 -1.65 -16.58
N PHE A 49 7.96 -2.31 -16.45
CA PHE A 49 8.17 -3.38 -15.49
C PHE A 49 9.18 -2.94 -14.45
N LEU A 50 8.89 -3.24 -13.19
CA LEU A 50 9.87 -3.17 -12.12
C LEU A 50 10.40 -4.58 -11.87
N ASN A 51 11.72 -4.73 -11.92
CA ASN A 51 12.40 -5.99 -11.63
C ASN A 51 12.34 -6.31 -10.12
N VAL A 52 12.66 -7.55 -9.76
CA VAL A 52 12.57 -8.04 -8.38
C VAL A 52 13.47 -7.26 -7.41
N ASP A 53 14.65 -6.83 -7.86
CA ASP A 53 15.56 -6.00 -7.05
C ASP A 53 14.88 -4.68 -6.65
N PHE A 54 14.26 -4.00 -7.64
CA PHE A 54 13.52 -2.77 -7.38
C PHE A 54 12.29 -3.00 -6.49
N LEU A 55 11.59 -4.13 -6.65
CA LEU A 55 10.48 -4.49 -5.76
C LEU A 55 10.96 -4.68 -4.31
N SER A 56 12.17 -5.21 -4.14
CA SER A 56 12.78 -5.41 -2.82
C SER A 56 13.13 -4.07 -2.14
N ASP A 57 13.70 -3.13 -2.89
CA ASP A 57 13.98 -1.77 -2.40
C ASP A 57 12.69 -1.02 -2.04
N LEU A 58 11.65 -1.17 -2.88
CA LEU A 58 10.34 -0.60 -2.60
C LEU A 58 9.72 -1.21 -1.34
N LYS A 59 9.79 -2.54 -1.20
CA LYS A 59 9.29 -3.23 -0.02
C LYS A 59 9.97 -2.69 1.23
N ALA A 60 11.30 -2.58 1.25
CA ALA A 60 12.05 -2.04 2.39
C ALA A 60 11.64 -0.60 2.72
N SER A 61 11.40 0.23 1.70
CA SER A 61 10.91 1.60 1.89
C SER A 61 9.54 1.67 2.56
N ILE A 62 8.64 0.77 2.18
CA ILE A 62 7.30 0.65 2.79
C ILE A 62 7.39 0.12 4.22
N GLU A 63 8.29 -0.82 4.49
CA GLU A 63 8.54 -1.32 5.86
C GLU A 63 8.98 -0.19 6.79
N ASN A 64 9.92 0.64 6.32
CA ASN A 64 10.37 1.81 7.06
C ASN A 64 9.25 2.84 7.29
N ARG A 65 8.34 3.01 6.32
CA ARG A 65 7.17 3.89 6.50
C ARG A 65 6.22 3.33 7.56
N ILE A 66 5.96 2.03 7.58
CA ILE A 66 5.13 1.42 8.63
C ILE A 66 5.83 1.57 9.99
N ASP A 67 7.13 1.32 10.08
CA ASP A 67 7.92 1.52 11.31
C ASP A 67 7.80 2.95 11.85
N TYR A 68 7.82 3.95 10.96
CA TYR A 68 7.60 5.34 11.33
C TYR A 68 6.17 5.60 11.82
N LEU A 69 5.17 5.09 11.10
CA LEU A 69 3.75 5.31 11.42
C LEU A 69 3.35 4.67 12.75
N VAL A 70 3.84 3.46 13.07
CA VAL A 70 3.54 2.80 14.35
C VAL A 70 4.19 3.49 15.55
N GLN A 71 5.13 4.43 15.32
CA GLN A 71 5.75 5.26 16.35
C GLN A 71 5.17 6.68 16.39
N HIS A 72 4.22 7.01 15.50
CA HIS A 72 3.67 8.35 15.42
C HIS A 72 2.91 8.71 16.71
N PRO A 73 3.05 9.93 17.26
CA PRO A 73 2.42 10.30 18.54
C PRO A 73 0.89 10.19 18.53
N ASP A 74 0.27 10.41 17.37
CA ASP A 74 -1.19 10.31 17.20
C ASP A 74 -1.67 8.86 16.91
N PHE A 75 -0.76 7.90 16.81
CA PHE A 75 -1.12 6.50 16.68
C PHE A 75 -1.38 5.91 18.07
N ASP A 76 -2.62 5.45 18.31
CA ASP A 76 -2.94 4.66 19.50
C ASP A 76 -2.81 3.16 19.14
N PRO A 77 -1.71 2.48 19.50
CA PRO A 77 -1.44 1.12 19.06
C PRO A 77 -2.43 0.08 19.63
N PHE A 78 -3.03 0.37 20.78
CA PHE A 78 -3.81 -0.61 21.54
C PHE A 78 -5.30 -0.26 21.61
N LYS A 79 -5.69 0.95 21.23
CA LYS A 79 -7.09 1.40 21.13
C LYS A 79 -7.90 1.03 22.37
N LYS A 80 -7.28 1.19 23.55
CA LYS A 80 -7.78 0.67 24.84
C LYS A 80 -9.18 1.19 25.16
N GLU A 81 -9.45 2.45 24.85
CA GLU A 81 -10.76 3.06 25.10
C GLU A 81 -11.84 2.56 24.15
N LEU A 82 -11.51 2.26 22.88
CA LEU A 82 -12.45 1.62 21.96
C LEU A 82 -12.75 0.18 22.38
N LEU A 83 -11.72 -0.59 22.72
CA LEU A 83 -11.89 -1.98 23.19
C LEU A 83 -12.68 -2.08 24.50
N LYS A 84 -12.61 -1.06 25.38
CA LYS A 84 -13.46 -0.96 26.56
C LYS A 84 -14.93 -0.70 26.20
N ARG A 85 -15.19 0.07 25.14
CA ARG A 85 -16.54 0.42 24.70
C ARG A 85 -17.28 -0.77 24.10
N ASP A 86 -16.63 -1.50 23.21
CA ASP A 86 -17.20 -2.68 22.55
C ASP A 86 -16.10 -3.65 22.10
N LYS A 87 -15.84 -4.67 22.91
CA LYS A 87 -14.81 -5.66 22.60
C LYS A 87 -15.16 -6.53 21.39
N GLU A 88 -16.45 -6.80 21.15
CA GLU A 88 -16.87 -7.63 20.02
C GLU A 88 -16.71 -6.90 18.70
N GLU A 89 -17.04 -5.61 18.64
CA GLU A 89 -16.84 -4.80 17.44
C GLU A 89 -15.35 -4.56 17.17
N TYR A 90 -14.62 -4.12 18.19
CA TYR A 90 -13.26 -3.62 18.03
C TYR A 90 -12.19 -4.73 18.12
N GLY A 91 -12.46 -5.87 18.75
CA GLY A 91 -11.48 -6.96 18.90
C GLY A 91 -11.08 -7.69 17.60
N ASN A 92 -11.83 -7.50 16.52
CA ASN A 92 -11.74 -8.32 15.30
C ASN A 92 -10.80 -7.80 14.21
N TYR A 93 -10.01 -6.76 14.48
CA TYR A 93 -9.10 -6.16 13.50
C TYR A 93 -7.62 -6.16 13.96
N PRO A 94 -7.04 -7.32 14.29
CA PRO A 94 -5.63 -7.41 14.66
C PRO A 94 -4.74 -7.16 13.43
N PHE A 95 -3.71 -6.36 13.63
CA PHE A 95 -2.62 -6.15 12.69
C PHE A 95 -1.32 -6.53 13.38
N GLU A 96 -0.56 -7.48 12.82
CA GLU A 96 0.75 -7.86 13.37
C GLU A 96 1.88 -7.20 12.58
N TRP A 97 2.77 -6.51 13.27
CA TRP A 97 3.98 -5.93 12.70
C TRP A 97 5.18 -6.21 13.60
N LYS A 98 6.20 -6.87 13.05
CA LYS A 98 7.43 -7.25 13.77
C LYS A 98 7.15 -7.90 15.14
N SER A 99 6.23 -8.87 15.15
CA SER A 99 5.82 -9.62 16.35
C SER A 99 5.10 -8.78 17.43
N VAL A 100 4.65 -7.58 17.08
CA VAL A 100 3.77 -6.75 17.92
C VAL A 100 2.39 -6.72 17.29
N GLN A 101 1.36 -7.01 18.10
CA GLN A 101 -0.04 -6.90 17.68
C GLN A 101 -0.59 -5.51 17.99
N TYR A 102 -1.09 -4.87 16.95
CA TYR A 102 -1.79 -3.58 16.95
C TYR A 102 -3.25 -3.78 16.56
N TYR A 103 -4.04 -2.72 16.67
CA TYR A 103 -5.43 -2.69 16.22
C TYR A 103 -5.67 -1.53 15.24
N LEU A 104 -5.94 -1.87 13.97
CA LEU A 104 -6.18 -0.89 12.91
C LEU A 104 -7.68 -0.81 12.57
N TYR A 105 -8.20 0.40 12.51
CA TYR A 105 -9.57 0.71 12.08
C TYR A 105 -9.55 1.73 10.92
N PRO A 106 -9.00 1.36 9.75
CA PRO A 106 -8.76 2.28 8.61
C PRO A 106 -10.03 2.94 8.05
N ARG A 107 -11.21 2.39 8.38
CA ARG A 107 -12.54 2.86 7.93
C ARG A 107 -13.24 3.80 8.91
N MET A 108 -12.70 4.01 10.11
CA MET A 108 -13.34 4.79 11.19
C MET A 108 -12.79 6.21 11.32
N GLY A 109 -12.11 6.71 10.29
CA GLY A 109 -11.55 8.07 10.29
C GLY A 109 -10.16 8.20 10.91
N PHE A 110 -9.55 7.10 11.37
CA PHE A 110 -8.14 7.09 11.81
C PHE A 110 -7.21 7.16 10.60
N GLU A 111 -6.60 8.31 10.36
CA GLU A 111 -5.76 8.56 9.19
C GLU A 111 -4.50 7.69 9.21
N ILE A 112 -3.81 7.62 10.35
CA ILE A 112 -2.60 6.80 10.50
C ILE A 112 -2.90 5.32 10.31
N ASP A 113 -4.01 4.81 10.87
CA ASP A 113 -4.43 3.42 10.64
C ASP A 113 -4.64 3.14 9.15
N ARG A 114 -5.25 4.09 8.43
CA ARG A 114 -5.48 3.98 6.98
C ARG A 114 -4.17 3.98 6.20
N GLU A 115 -3.21 4.79 6.60
CA GLU A 115 -1.88 4.78 5.98
C GLU A 115 -1.13 3.49 6.25
N ILE A 116 -1.16 2.97 7.48
CA ILE A 116 -0.55 1.69 7.83
C ILE A 116 -1.19 0.56 7.01
N ASP A 117 -2.53 0.51 6.95
CA ASP A 117 -3.26 -0.51 6.18
C ASP A 117 -2.88 -0.48 4.69
N LYS A 118 -2.84 0.71 4.08
CA LYS A 118 -2.37 0.89 2.69
C LYS A 118 -0.93 0.39 2.51
N CYS A 119 -0.01 0.82 3.38
CA CYS A 119 1.38 0.39 3.30
C CYS A 119 1.51 -1.13 3.44
N TYR A 120 0.79 -1.72 4.39
CA TYR A 120 0.86 -3.15 4.67
C TYR A 120 0.31 -4.00 3.52
N LEU A 121 -0.83 -3.61 2.93
CA LEU A 121 -1.39 -4.29 1.77
C LEU A 121 -0.40 -4.26 0.59
N LEU A 122 0.20 -3.10 0.31
CA LEU A 122 1.22 -2.99 -0.73
C LEU A 122 2.46 -3.84 -0.43
N ASN A 123 2.92 -3.85 0.83
CA ASN A 123 4.04 -4.69 1.25
C ASN A 123 3.77 -6.18 0.95
N LYS A 124 2.57 -6.68 1.29
CA LYS A 124 2.18 -8.07 1.02
C LYS A 124 2.11 -8.40 -0.47
N LEU A 125 1.71 -7.45 -1.30
CA LEU A 125 1.71 -7.62 -2.75
C LEU A 125 3.13 -7.76 -3.30
N LEU A 126 4.03 -6.90 -2.85
CA LEU A 126 5.44 -6.95 -3.26
C LEU A 126 6.10 -8.23 -2.78
N GLU A 127 5.87 -8.63 -1.53
CA GLU A 127 6.35 -9.90 -0.98
C GLU A 127 5.95 -11.10 -1.85
N ASN A 128 4.69 -11.15 -2.29
CA ASN A 128 4.21 -12.22 -3.17
C ASN A 128 4.93 -12.24 -4.53
N GLN A 129 5.22 -11.06 -5.13
CA GLN A 129 5.94 -10.99 -6.41
C GLN A 129 7.42 -11.34 -6.28
N ILE A 130 8.07 -10.83 -5.23
CA ILE A 130 9.48 -11.12 -4.92
C ILE A 130 9.66 -12.63 -4.67
N ASN A 131 8.80 -13.24 -3.86
CA ASN A 131 8.85 -14.68 -3.58
C ASN A 131 8.58 -15.54 -4.83
N ALA A 132 7.79 -15.02 -5.77
CA ALA A 132 7.56 -15.68 -7.06
C ALA A 132 8.68 -15.41 -8.08
N ASN A 133 9.68 -14.60 -7.73
CA ASN A 133 10.71 -14.08 -8.64
C ASN A 133 10.12 -13.49 -9.93
N LYS A 134 9.04 -12.72 -9.79
CA LYS A 134 8.31 -12.12 -10.90
C LYS A 134 8.43 -10.59 -10.89
N PRO A 135 8.72 -9.97 -12.05
CA PRO A 135 8.62 -8.53 -12.16
C PRO A 135 7.16 -8.09 -12.05
N LEU A 136 6.94 -6.84 -11.64
CA LEU A 136 5.61 -6.25 -11.54
C LEU A 136 5.38 -5.30 -12.72
N GLU A 137 4.30 -5.54 -13.45
CA GLU A 137 3.87 -4.68 -14.54
C GLU A 137 3.09 -3.48 -14.02
N PHE A 138 3.46 -2.29 -14.48
CA PHE A 138 2.73 -1.05 -14.29
C PHE A 138 2.13 -0.64 -15.63
N MET A 139 0.85 -0.31 -15.60
CA MET A 139 0.05 0.08 -16.76
C MET A 139 -0.67 1.41 -16.47
N PHE A 140 -1.04 2.11 -17.53
CA PHE A 140 -1.91 3.28 -17.46
C PHE A 140 -3.25 2.93 -18.07
N GLU A 141 -4.34 3.17 -17.34
CA GLU A 141 -5.66 3.07 -17.92
C GLU A 141 -5.95 4.37 -18.66
N LYS A 142 -6.03 4.31 -20.00
CA LYS A 142 -6.54 5.45 -20.75
C LYS A 142 -7.98 5.68 -20.35
N MET A 143 -8.26 6.76 -19.61
CA MET A 143 -9.63 7.22 -19.46
C MET A 143 -10.17 7.51 -20.87
N ASN A 144 -11.08 6.65 -21.34
CA ASN A 144 -11.85 6.95 -22.54
C ASN A 144 -12.71 8.18 -22.25
N THR A 145 -12.18 9.36 -22.56
CA THR A 145 -13.01 10.54 -22.78
C THR A 145 -13.90 10.20 -23.96
N LYS A 146 -15.12 9.74 -23.69
CA LYS A 146 -16.18 9.69 -24.70
C LYS A 146 -16.25 11.09 -25.30
N SER A 147 -15.78 11.23 -26.54
CA SER A 147 -15.99 12.41 -27.37
C SER A 147 -17.45 12.52 -27.76
#